data_AF-A0A7S4IAL2-F1
#
_entry.id   AF-A0A7S4IAL2-F1
#
_cell.length_a   1.000
_cell.length_b   1.000
_cell.length_c   1.000
_cell.angle_alpha   90.00
_cell.angle_beta   90.00
_cell.angle_gamma   90.00
#
_symmetry.space_group_name_H-M   'P 1'
#
loop_
_entity.id
_entity.type
_entity.pdbx_description
1 polymer ?
#
loop_
_entity_poly.entity_id
_entity_poly.type
_entity_poly.pdbx_seq_one_letter_code
_entity_poly.pdbx_strand_id
1 'polypeptide(L)'
;KTAPTDEMQKNLLQDLSALGIQKVLQRQLNTENEKWKEQLVQYQRNKIEQCNKLRLISYDKTNPEHEAILMKLWSAVFPDQELKKRVCDQWKEMGFQGQDPATDFRGMGLLGLYNLLYIAENHPVIFRRIVKEQSSRDDNDYPVAVTGISITQLLHSIFWNEKNPQDDPVYHILFDHDNAFEEMYCIIFQLLDRTWDEMNAAYMDFPNVLNAVKEKVSVVLKTSDTLASFQSGCNKGTPVEAFLKLGREAEESQVEIIIPKFDVDQRWHDEISEFIRIEVQNTVEEQRKQALKDGAVFKELNKKGKNQNPAYYQMEVTNDEKEIQWERIPDLTATVETLNNSIPLDDLAVVLTGQNNPLLAKLKKADEDILNNGFSLQLRDGTSFDLIAQTRDDFVNWTDGIRLLLGLPMETYESERAIDVLVSSGICVRLMNLEGIQIPEEPLEVPPPPNNFNFFLRDNKEIEVQNQPRAQ
;
A
#
# COMPACT_ATOMS: atom_id res chain seq x y z
N LYS A 1 -33.69 25.56 13.55
CA LYS A 1 -32.85 25.20 14.71
C LYS A 1 -31.41 25.19 14.23
N THR A 2 -30.52 25.94 14.85
CA THR A 2 -29.08 25.91 14.53
C THR A 2 -28.50 24.56 14.91
N ALA A 3 -27.61 24.01 14.07
CA ALA A 3 -26.89 22.79 14.39
C ALA A 3 -25.95 23.04 15.60
N PRO A 4 -25.74 22.06 16.49
CA PRO A 4 -24.81 22.18 17.61
C PRO A 4 -23.38 22.36 17.11
N THR A 5 -22.60 23.24 17.76
CA THR A 5 -21.18 23.46 17.45
C THR A 5 -20.33 22.24 17.82
N ASP A 6 -19.14 22.11 17.25
CA ASP A 6 -18.24 20.99 17.51
C ASP A 6 -17.87 20.86 19.00
N GLU A 7 -17.67 22.00 19.67
CA GLU A 7 -17.41 22.05 21.10
C GLU A 7 -18.59 21.52 21.93
N MET A 8 -19.82 21.87 21.55
CA MET A 8 -21.03 21.33 22.18
C MET A 8 -21.16 19.83 21.96
N GLN A 9 -20.81 19.33 20.77
CA GLN A 9 -20.84 17.89 20.46
C GLN A 9 -19.79 17.12 21.28
N LYS A 10 -18.58 17.66 21.41
CA LYS A 10 -17.50 17.07 22.23
C LYS A 10 -17.90 17.01 23.70
N ASN A 11 -18.38 18.11 24.26
CA ASN A 11 -18.82 18.17 25.66
C ASN A 11 -19.98 17.19 25.93
N LEU A 12 -20.94 17.10 24.99
CA LEU A 12 -22.04 16.14 25.11
C LEU A 12 -21.53 14.69 25.13
N LEU A 13 -20.58 14.32 24.27
CA LEU A 13 -20.02 12.97 24.28
C LEU A 13 -19.29 12.66 25.59
N GLN A 14 -18.56 13.62 26.15
CA GLN A 14 -17.90 13.50 27.45
C GLN A 14 -18.91 13.33 28.59
N ASP A 15 -19.97 14.14 28.61
CA ASP A 15 -21.05 14.03 29.61
C ASP A 15 -21.77 12.68 29.52
N LEU A 16 -22.05 12.20 28.31
CA LEU A 16 -22.69 10.90 28.10
C LEU A 16 -21.79 9.74 28.56
N SER A 17 -20.48 9.82 28.30
CA SER A 17 -19.51 8.84 28.81
C SER A 17 -19.47 8.88 30.35
N ALA A 18 -19.44 10.07 30.96
CA ALA A 18 -19.48 10.23 32.42
C ALA A 18 -20.76 9.66 33.06
N LEU A 19 -21.89 9.71 32.35
CA LEU A 19 -23.16 9.08 32.76
C LEU A 19 -23.19 7.56 32.53
N GLY A 20 -22.13 6.97 31.97
CA GLY A 20 -22.03 5.53 31.74
C GLY A 20 -22.94 5.04 30.61
N ILE A 21 -23.23 5.90 29.62
CA ILE A 21 -24.10 5.53 28.48
C ILE A 21 -23.63 4.25 27.79
N GLN A 22 -22.31 4.06 27.74
CA GLN A 22 -21.67 2.93 27.08
C GLN A 22 -22.17 1.59 27.62
N LYS A 23 -22.25 1.43 28.95
CA LYS A 23 -22.77 0.21 29.61
C LYS A 23 -24.25 -0.04 29.32
N VAL A 24 -25.02 1.03 29.11
CA VAL A 24 -26.44 0.93 28.73
C VAL A 24 -26.56 0.48 27.28
N LEU A 25 -25.79 1.09 26.38
CA LEU A 25 -25.79 0.75 24.95
C LEU A 25 -25.33 -0.70 24.72
N GLN A 26 -24.29 -1.17 25.42
CA GLN A 26 -23.81 -2.57 25.36
C GLN A 26 -24.93 -3.59 25.57
N ARG A 27 -25.86 -3.33 26.51
CA ARG A 27 -26.99 -4.23 26.80
C ARG A 27 -28.05 -4.25 25.70
N GLN A 28 -28.01 -3.27 24.80
CA GLN A 28 -29.02 -3.04 23.76
C GLN A 28 -28.46 -3.19 22.34
N LEU A 29 -27.24 -3.72 22.17
CA LEU A 29 -26.62 -3.92 20.85
C LEU A 29 -27.34 -5.00 20.04
N ASN A 30 -27.71 -6.12 20.66
CA ASN A 30 -28.37 -7.26 20.01
C ASN A 30 -29.89 -7.09 19.85
N THR A 31 -30.35 -5.88 19.54
CA THR A 31 -31.78 -5.61 19.35
C THR A 31 -32.30 -6.17 18.02
N GLU A 32 -33.56 -6.55 17.96
CA GLU A 32 -34.28 -6.83 16.70
C GLU A 32 -34.94 -5.57 16.12
N ASN A 33 -34.93 -4.45 16.86
CA ASN A 33 -35.57 -3.21 16.42
C ASN A 33 -34.68 -2.44 15.44
N GLU A 34 -35.06 -2.44 14.16
CA GLU A 34 -34.34 -1.74 13.08
C GLU A 34 -34.17 -0.24 13.35
N LYS A 35 -35.19 0.45 13.88
CA LYS A 35 -35.07 1.88 14.23
C LYS A 35 -34.03 2.13 15.31
N TRP A 36 -33.86 1.19 16.24
CA TRP A 36 -32.84 1.32 17.28
C TRP A 36 -31.44 1.02 16.72
N LYS A 37 -31.31 0.05 15.82
CA LYS A 37 -30.05 -0.19 15.09
C LYS A 37 -29.60 1.05 14.33
N GLU A 38 -30.51 1.73 13.62
CA GLU A 38 -30.22 3.02 12.96
C GLU A 38 -29.66 4.07 13.95
N GLN A 39 -30.22 4.16 15.16
CA GLN A 39 -29.70 5.08 16.18
C GLN A 39 -28.31 4.67 16.71
N LEU A 40 -28.05 3.37 16.86
CA LEU A 40 -26.73 2.87 17.24
C LEU A 40 -25.68 3.20 16.18
N VAL A 41 -26.00 2.98 14.90
CA VAL A 41 -25.13 3.36 13.77
C VAL A 41 -24.88 4.86 13.78
N GLN A 42 -25.90 5.70 13.99
CA GLN A 42 -25.72 7.14 14.05
C GLN A 42 -24.84 7.58 15.24
N TYR A 43 -25.04 7.00 16.42
CA TYR A 43 -24.21 7.29 17.59
C TYR A 43 -22.75 6.92 17.36
N GLN A 44 -22.51 5.72 16.84
CA GLN A 44 -21.18 5.26 16.42
C GLN A 44 -20.56 6.23 15.42
N ARG A 45 -21.31 6.59 14.38
CA ARG A 45 -20.84 7.50 13.33
C ARG A 45 -20.44 8.85 13.90
N ASN A 46 -21.22 9.42 14.81
CA ASN A 46 -20.87 10.68 15.48
C ASN A 46 -19.56 10.56 16.27
N LYS A 47 -19.29 9.41 16.89
CA LYS A 47 -18.03 9.14 17.61
C LYS A 47 -16.84 9.07 16.64
N ILE A 48 -16.97 8.34 15.52
CA ILE A 48 -15.92 8.25 14.50
C ILE A 48 -15.74 9.57 13.74
N GLU A 49 -16.81 10.36 13.56
CA GLU A 49 -16.74 11.69 12.97
C GLU A 49 -15.84 12.62 13.79
N GLN A 50 -15.81 12.52 15.12
CA GLN A 50 -14.86 13.27 15.94
C GLN A 50 -13.41 12.88 15.62
N CYS A 51 -13.12 11.59 15.43
CA CYS A 51 -11.81 11.14 14.96
C CYS A 51 -11.50 11.73 13.57
N ASN A 52 -12.46 11.73 12.65
CA ASN A 52 -12.28 12.32 11.33
C ASN A 52 -12.05 13.84 11.38
N LYS A 53 -12.70 14.57 12.29
CA LYS A 53 -12.45 16.00 12.51
C LYS A 53 -11.02 16.23 13.00
N LEU A 54 -10.56 15.46 14.00
CA LEU A 54 -9.19 15.55 14.51
C LEU A 54 -8.14 15.23 13.44
N ARG A 55 -8.44 14.30 12.53
CA ARG A 55 -7.59 13.96 11.40
C ARG A 55 -7.37 15.15 10.46
N LEU A 56 -8.41 15.96 10.23
CA LEU A 56 -8.38 17.11 9.32
C LEU A 56 -7.72 18.36 9.93
N ILE A 57 -7.52 18.39 11.25
CA ILE A 57 -6.81 19.49 11.91
C ILE A 57 -5.31 19.26 11.75
N SER A 58 -4.70 20.05 10.86
CA SER A 58 -3.24 20.06 10.67
C SER A 58 -2.53 20.47 11.96
N TYR A 59 -1.38 19.83 12.21
CA TYR A 59 -0.50 20.24 13.28
C TYR A 59 0.01 21.68 13.04
N ASP A 60 0.01 22.50 14.08
CA ASP A 60 0.41 23.91 14.02
C ASP A 60 1.43 24.19 15.11
N LYS A 61 2.68 24.42 14.69
CA LYS A 61 3.82 24.75 15.57
C LYS A 61 3.69 26.08 16.30
N THR A 62 2.78 26.95 15.86
CA THR A 62 2.50 28.24 16.51
C THR A 62 1.39 28.13 17.55
N ASN A 63 0.63 27.03 17.55
CA ASN A 63 -0.41 26.76 18.52
C ASN A 63 0.19 26.12 19.80
N PRO A 64 0.11 26.80 20.96
CA PRO A 64 0.67 26.29 22.21
C PRO A 64 0.07 24.95 22.66
N GLU A 65 -1.19 24.67 22.34
CA GLU A 65 -1.85 23.41 22.72
C GLU A 65 -1.29 22.23 21.92
N HIS A 66 -1.05 22.41 20.61
CA HIS A 66 -0.47 21.39 19.75
C HIS A 66 0.96 21.06 20.18
N GLU A 67 1.77 22.09 20.46
CA GLU A 67 3.12 21.93 20.99
C GLU A 67 3.11 21.27 22.37
N ALA A 68 2.18 21.62 23.26
CA ALA A 68 2.07 20.99 24.57
C ALA A 68 1.80 19.47 24.47
N ILE A 69 0.93 19.04 23.55
CA ILE A 69 0.63 17.61 23.33
C ILE A 69 1.88 16.89 22.79
N LEU A 70 2.60 17.49 21.84
CA LEU A 70 3.84 16.92 21.29
C LEU A 70 4.95 16.80 22.36
N MET A 71 5.11 17.82 23.21
CA MET A 71 6.06 17.76 24.33
C MET A 71 5.66 16.70 25.36
N LYS A 72 4.36 16.55 25.61
CA LYS A 72 3.84 15.51 26.49
C LYS A 72 4.15 14.12 25.94
N LEU A 73 4.00 13.92 24.62
CA LEU A 73 4.37 12.68 23.95
C LEU A 73 5.85 12.34 24.20
N TRP A 74 6.76 13.30 23.99
CA TRP A 74 8.18 13.09 24.25
C TRP A 74 8.43 12.64 25.70
N SER A 75 7.86 13.37 26.66
CA SER A 75 8.04 13.06 28.09
C SER A 75 7.48 11.71 28.51
N ALA A 76 6.42 11.23 27.85
CA ALA A 76 5.82 9.92 28.14
C ALA A 76 6.71 8.76 27.61
N VAL A 77 7.35 8.96 26.46
CA VAL A 77 8.22 7.96 25.82
C VAL A 77 9.63 7.95 26.41
N PHE A 78 10.21 9.11 26.67
CA PHE A 78 11.57 9.26 27.21
C PHE A 78 11.56 10.05 28.54
N PRO A 79 11.07 9.45 29.64
CA PRO A 79 10.95 10.15 30.92
C PRO A 79 12.30 10.60 31.52
N ASP A 80 13.39 9.93 31.15
CA ASP A 80 14.74 10.17 31.67
C ASP A 80 15.60 11.05 30.73
N GLN A 81 15.04 11.53 29.60
CA GLN A 81 15.77 12.30 28.59
C GLN A 81 15.04 13.59 28.25
N GLU A 82 15.68 14.72 28.55
CA GLU A 82 15.15 16.03 28.17
C GLU A 82 15.33 16.25 26.66
N LEU A 83 14.30 16.83 26.03
CA LEU A 83 14.37 17.26 24.64
C LEU A 83 15.19 18.55 24.57
N LYS A 84 16.36 18.51 23.90
CA LYS A 84 17.29 19.66 23.85
C LYS A 84 16.67 20.86 23.16
N LYS A 85 15.93 20.62 22.07
CA LYS A 85 15.25 21.62 21.25
C LYS A 85 14.04 20.99 20.57
N ARG A 86 13.03 21.81 20.28
CA ARG A 86 11.84 21.37 19.52
C ARG A 86 12.20 20.79 18.14
N VAL A 87 13.20 21.32 17.44
CA VAL A 87 13.69 20.75 16.18
C VAL A 87 15.09 20.19 16.43
N CYS A 88 15.23 18.87 16.44
CA CYS A 88 16.50 18.17 16.60
C CYS A 88 16.39 16.68 16.20
N ASP A 89 17.54 16.02 16.02
CA ASP A 89 17.60 14.60 15.62
C ASP A 89 17.05 13.64 16.69
N GLN A 90 16.82 14.07 17.93
CA GLN A 90 16.26 13.20 18.98
C GLN A 90 14.89 12.62 18.60
N TRP A 91 14.11 13.32 17.77
CA TRP A 91 12.84 12.80 17.26
C TRP A 91 12.99 11.54 16.39
N LYS A 92 14.15 11.36 15.75
CA LYS A 92 14.45 10.14 14.99
C LYS A 92 14.61 8.92 15.89
N GLU A 93 15.02 9.09 17.16
CA GLU A 93 15.08 8.01 18.14
C GLU A 93 13.69 7.43 18.43
N MET A 94 12.63 8.23 18.27
CA MET A 94 11.24 7.78 18.36
C MET A 94 10.70 7.24 17.03
N GLY A 95 11.45 7.37 15.93
CA GLY A 95 11.06 6.95 14.60
C GLY A 95 10.20 7.96 13.83
N PHE A 96 10.38 9.27 14.04
CA PHE A 96 9.93 10.30 13.09
C PHE A 96 10.93 10.43 11.92
N GLN A 97 10.47 10.81 10.72
CA GLN A 97 11.34 10.88 9.54
C GLN A 97 12.38 12.01 9.63
N GLY A 98 11.95 13.16 10.14
CA GLY A 98 12.75 14.38 10.18
C GLY A 98 13.19 14.81 11.58
N GLN A 99 13.85 15.97 11.63
CA GLN A 99 14.14 16.67 12.90
C GLN A 99 12.91 17.39 13.47
N ASP A 100 11.84 17.51 12.69
CA ASP A 100 10.60 18.18 13.05
C ASP A 100 9.40 17.23 12.85
N PRO A 101 8.80 16.70 13.93
CA PRO A 101 7.62 15.82 13.85
C PRO A 101 6.40 16.42 13.13
N ALA A 102 6.32 17.76 13.02
CA ALA A 102 5.19 18.42 12.37
C ALA A 102 4.99 17.94 10.91
N THR A 103 6.08 17.57 10.23
CA THR A 103 6.03 17.12 8.84
C THR A 103 5.38 15.75 8.66
N ASP A 104 5.38 14.91 9.70
CA ASP A 104 4.87 13.54 9.65
C ASP A 104 3.34 13.49 9.86
N PHE A 105 2.76 14.49 10.52
CA PHE A 105 1.32 14.54 10.81
C PHE A 105 0.45 15.01 9.63
N ARG A 106 1.00 15.20 8.42
CA ARG A 106 0.25 15.71 7.25
C ARG A 106 -0.98 14.85 6.91
N GLY A 107 -0.86 13.53 6.99
CA GLY A 107 -1.94 12.60 6.61
C GLY A 107 -3.05 12.46 7.65
N MET A 108 -2.68 12.45 8.95
CA MET A 108 -3.58 12.11 10.06
C MET A 108 -3.77 13.22 11.09
N GLY A 109 -3.21 14.41 10.84
CA GLY A 109 -3.36 15.59 11.68
C GLY A 109 -3.11 15.32 13.16
N LEU A 110 -3.93 15.96 14.00
CA LEU A 110 -3.88 15.74 15.44
C LEU A 110 -4.32 14.33 15.86
N LEU A 111 -5.13 13.62 15.07
CA LEU A 111 -5.53 12.25 15.42
C LEU A 111 -4.31 11.33 15.54
N GLY A 112 -3.36 11.43 14.61
CA GLY A 112 -2.12 10.66 14.67
C GLY A 112 -1.30 10.97 15.93
N LEU A 113 -1.21 12.25 16.29
CA LEU A 113 -0.52 12.69 17.52
C LEU A 113 -1.23 12.19 18.79
N TYR A 114 -2.56 12.28 18.84
CA TYR A 114 -3.34 11.81 19.99
C TYR A 114 -3.23 10.31 20.19
N ASN A 115 -3.25 9.50 19.13
CA ASN A 115 -3.08 8.05 19.25
C ASN A 115 -1.68 7.65 19.74
N LEU A 116 -0.63 8.31 19.21
CA LEU A 116 0.74 8.12 19.71
C LEU A 116 0.85 8.48 21.18
N LEU A 117 0.23 9.58 21.61
CA LEU A 117 0.20 9.97 23.02
C LEU A 117 -0.59 8.95 23.86
N TYR A 118 -1.71 8.47 23.36
CA TYR A 118 -2.55 7.50 24.05
C TYR A 118 -1.77 6.23 24.39
N ILE A 119 -1.11 5.61 23.40
CA ILE A 119 -0.32 4.40 23.66
C ILE A 119 0.85 4.68 24.61
N ALA A 120 1.46 5.87 24.53
CA ALA A 120 2.55 6.26 25.40
C ALA A 120 2.12 6.47 26.86
N GLU A 121 0.90 6.98 27.11
CA GLU A 121 0.40 7.21 28.48
C GLU A 121 -0.32 5.99 29.07
N ASN A 122 -1.12 5.29 28.28
CA ASN A 122 -1.97 4.19 28.74
C ASN A 122 -1.26 2.84 28.71
N HIS A 123 -0.34 2.63 27.76
CA HIS A 123 0.44 1.39 27.61
C HIS A 123 1.96 1.64 27.58
N PRO A 124 2.51 2.41 28.54
CA PRO A 124 3.88 2.94 28.49
C PRO A 124 4.96 1.87 28.44
N VAL A 125 4.73 0.73 29.13
CA VAL A 125 5.69 -0.38 29.19
C VAL A 125 5.87 -1.01 27.81
N ILE A 126 4.75 -1.24 27.11
CA ILE A 126 4.75 -1.87 25.79
C ILE A 126 5.34 -0.90 24.76
N PHE A 127 4.89 0.36 24.76
CA PHE A 127 5.33 1.31 23.76
C PHE A 127 6.81 1.65 23.87
N ARG A 128 7.32 1.91 25.08
CA ARG A 128 8.75 2.17 25.30
C ARG A 128 9.62 0.97 24.97
N ARG A 129 9.13 -0.25 25.20
CA ARG A 129 9.82 -1.48 24.77
C ARG A 129 9.98 -1.49 23.26
N ILE A 130 8.90 -1.27 22.51
CA ILE A 130 8.92 -1.22 21.03
C ILE A 130 9.87 -0.13 20.53
N VAL A 131 9.73 1.11 21.04
CA VAL A 131 10.62 2.23 20.65
C VAL A 131 12.08 1.87 20.89
N LYS A 132 12.41 1.29 22.05
CA LYS A 132 13.78 0.91 22.38
C LYS A 132 14.30 -0.23 21.52
N GLU A 133 13.49 -1.28 21.32
CA GLU A 133 13.88 -2.43 20.49
C GLU A 133 14.14 -2.00 19.05
N GLN A 134 13.22 -1.25 18.44
CA GLN A 134 13.34 -0.79 17.05
C GLN A 134 14.47 0.22 16.87
N SER A 135 14.66 1.18 17.79
CA SER A 135 15.77 2.15 17.69
C SER A 135 17.15 1.55 17.96
N SER A 136 17.22 0.34 18.53
CA SER A 136 18.48 -0.36 18.80
C SER A 136 18.90 -1.35 17.71
N ARG A 137 18.05 -1.56 16.69
CA ARG A 137 18.33 -2.46 15.57
C ARG A 137 19.19 -1.73 14.53
N ASP A 138 20.25 -2.40 14.08
CA ASP A 138 21.12 -1.88 13.02
C ASP A 138 20.54 -2.15 11.61
N ASP A 139 19.77 -3.23 11.47
CA ASP A 139 19.08 -3.66 10.25
C ASP A 139 17.66 -4.15 10.62
N ASN A 140 16.73 -4.09 9.66
CA ASN A 140 15.34 -4.57 9.80
C ASN A 140 14.54 -3.85 10.91
N ASP A 141 14.83 -2.57 11.15
CA ASP A 141 14.02 -1.68 11.96
C ASP A 141 12.88 -1.06 11.13
N TYR A 142 11.92 -0.45 11.84
CA TYR A 142 10.92 0.41 11.23
C TYR A 142 10.74 1.69 12.03
N PRO A 143 10.37 2.81 11.36
CA PRO A 143 10.15 4.09 12.04
C PRO A 143 8.88 4.03 12.90
N VAL A 144 9.04 3.86 14.22
CA VAL A 144 7.93 3.60 15.17
C VAL A 144 6.86 4.70 15.16
N ALA A 145 7.24 5.98 15.22
CA ALA A 145 6.26 7.08 15.20
C ALA A 145 5.49 7.16 13.88
N VAL A 146 6.19 7.06 12.74
CA VAL A 146 5.56 7.02 11.40
C VAL A 146 4.61 5.83 11.28
N THR A 147 5.03 4.67 11.77
CA THR A 147 4.22 3.45 11.79
C THR A 147 2.95 3.63 12.62
N GLY A 148 3.05 4.31 13.76
CA GLY A 148 1.88 4.69 14.55
C GLY A 148 0.92 5.62 13.80
N ILE A 149 1.44 6.53 12.98
CA ILE A 149 0.60 7.37 12.12
C ILE A 149 -0.08 6.53 11.03
N SER A 150 0.64 5.58 10.42
CA SER A 150 0.07 4.64 9.44
C SER A 150 -1.00 3.73 10.02
N ILE A 151 -0.84 3.24 11.26
CA ILE A 151 -1.87 2.44 11.95
C ILE A 151 -3.12 3.29 12.23
N THR A 152 -2.93 4.57 12.58
CA THR A 152 -4.06 5.51 12.74
C THR A 152 -4.86 5.63 11.44
N GLN A 153 -4.17 5.75 10.32
CA GLN A 153 -4.78 5.79 8.99
C GLN A 153 -5.50 4.49 8.64
N LEU A 154 -4.90 3.34 8.92
CA LEU A 154 -5.52 2.03 8.74
C LEU A 154 -6.83 1.96 9.51
N LEU A 155 -6.81 2.30 10.80
CA LEU A 155 -8.00 2.21 11.66
C LEU A 155 -9.10 3.18 11.22
N HIS A 156 -8.74 4.40 10.83
CA HIS A 156 -9.67 5.36 10.25
C HIS A 156 -10.32 4.82 8.97
N SER A 157 -9.54 4.21 8.07
CA SER A 157 -10.06 3.65 6.81
C SER A 157 -11.07 2.51 7.00
N ILE A 158 -10.99 1.79 8.12
CA ILE A 158 -11.92 0.70 8.46
C ILE A 158 -13.26 1.26 8.96
N PHE A 159 -13.23 2.30 9.78
CA PHE A 159 -14.43 2.81 10.47
C PHE A 159 -15.08 4.00 9.78
N TRP A 160 -14.43 4.64 8.82
CA TRP A 160 -14.94 5.83 8.14
C TRP A 160 -15.17 5.59 6.64
N ASN A 161 -16.44 5.41 6.27
CA ASN A 161 -16.87 5.37 4.88
C ASN A 161 -17.57 6.69 4.47
N GLU A 162 -16.95 7.43 3.56
CA GLU A 162 -17.48 8.71 3.05
C GLU A 162 -18.60 8.53 2.02
N LYS A 163 -18.55 7.46 1.23
CA LYS A 163 -19.42 7.29 0.05
C LYS A 163 -20.81 6.79 0.44
N ASN A 164 -20.88 5.78 1.32
CA ASN A 164 -22.15 5.17 1.73
C ASN A 164 -22.32 5.14 3.26
N PRO A 165 -22.65 6.28 3.88
CA PRO A 165 -22.85 6.38 5.33
C PRO A 165 -23.87 5.42 5.95
N GLN A 166 -24.86 5.01 5.16
CA GLN A 166 -26.00 4.21 5.61
C GLN A 166 -25.71 2.71 5.61
N ASP A 167 -24.61 2.28 4.98
CA ASP A 167 -24.23 0.87 4.86
C ASP A 167 -23.30 0.42 5.99
N ASP A 168 -22.92 1.32 6.90
CA ASP A 168 -22.01 1.00 8.00
C ASP A 168 -22.67 0.01 8.98
N PRO A 169 -22.04 -1.15 9.27
CA PRO A 169 -22.55 -2.07 10.27
C PRO A 169 -22.39 -1.47 11.68
N VAL A 170 -23.13 -2.02 12.63
CA VAL A 170 -22.90 -1.74 14.05
C VAL A 170 -21.64 -2.49 14.48
N TYR A 171 -20.54 -1.76 14.69
CA TYR A 171 -19.30 -2.32 15.22
C TYR A 171 -19.42 -2.43 16.74
N HIS A 172 -19.87 -3.58 17.23
CA HIS A 172 -20.07 -3.85 18.66
C HIS A 172 -18.84 -3.48 19.52
N ILE A 173 -17.64 -3.72 19.00
CA ILE A 173 -16.38 -3.39 19.66
C ILE A 173 -16.23 -1.92 20.03
N LEU A 174 -16.79 -0.99 19.25
CA LEU A 174 -16.72 0.46 19.54
C LEU A 174 -17.52 0.85 20.79
N PHE A 175 -18.42 -0.02 21.21
CA PHE A 175 -19.22 0.11 22.42
C PHE A 175 -18.60 -0.64 23.62
N ASP A 176 -17.53 -1.42 23.44
CA ASP A 176 -16.91 -2.18 24.55
C ASP A 176 -16.16 -1.28 25.55
N HIS A 177 -15.57 -0.19 25.07
CA HIS A 177 -14.78 0.76 25.88
C HIS A 177 -14.93 2.22 25.43
N ASP A 178 -14.88 3.18 26.36
CA ASP A 178 -15.02 4.61 26.05
C ASP A 178 -14.00 5.04 24.98
N ASN A 179 -12.77 4.53 25.10
CA ASN A 179 -11.65 4.77 24.17
C ASN A 179 -11.38 3.55 23.28
N ALA A 180 -12.43 2.86 22.82
CA ALA A 180 -12.29 1.63 22.04
C ALA A 180 -11.42 1.80 20.79
N PHE A 181 -11.49 2.96 20.13
CA PHE A 181 -10.67 3.27 18.95
C PHE A 181 -9.18 3.26 19.32
N GLU A 182 -8.81 3.95 20.39
CA GLU A 182 -7.44 4.05 20.87
C GLU A 182 -6.91 2.73 21.46
N GLU A 183 -7.76 1.94 22.13
CA GLU A 183 -7.39 0.60 22.58
C GLU A 183 -7.15 -0.37 21.41
N MET A 184 -8.00 -0.32 20.37
CA MET A 184 -7.76 -1.07 19.13
C MET A 184 -6.46 -0.64 18.46
N TYR A 185 -6.18 0.66 18.41
CA TYR A 185 -4.90 1.20 17.92
C TYR A 185 -3.71 0.54 18.64
N CYS A 186 -3.75 0.44 19.98
CA CYS A 186 -2.69 -0.18 20.77
C CYS A 186 -2.53 -1.68 20.50
N ILE A 187 -3.64 -2.39 20.26
CA ILE A 187 -3.63 -3.82 19.90
C ILE A 187 -3.04 -4.02 18.51
N ILE A 188 -3.41 -3.18 17.54
CA ILE A 188 -2.92 -3.27 16.16
C ILE A 188 -1.43 -2.91 16.10
N PHE A 189 -0.96 -1.97 16.93
CA PHE A 189 0.47 -1.67 17.03
C PHE A 189 1.29 -2.89 17.44
N GLN A 190 0.85 -3.59 18.49
CA GLN A 190 1.49 -4.83 18.95
C GLN A 190 1.35 -5.97 17.94
N LEU A 191 0.28 -5.99 17.15
CA LEU A 191 0.15 -6.93 16.05
C LEU A 191 1.18 -6.62 14.96
N LEU A 192 1.33 -5.37 14.56
CA LEU A 192 2.30 -4.95 13.54
C LEU A 192 3.74 -5.27 13.97
N ASP A 193 4.12 -4.91 15.20
CA ASP A 193 5.46 -5.21 15.77
C ASP A 193 5.80 -6.70 15.68
N ARG A 194 4.83 -7.57 16.01
CA ARG A 194 5.02 -9.03 15.89
C ARG A 194 5.04 -9.51 14.45
N THR A 195 4.14 -9.02 13.60
CA THR A 195 4.09 -9.41 12.17
C THR A 195 5.39 -9.01 11.47
N TRP A 196 5.95 -7.84 11.80
CA TRP A 196 7.24 -7.37 11.30
C TRP A 196 8.36 -8.38 11.61
N ASP A 197 8.44 -8.82 12.86
CA ASP A 197 9.43 -9.81 13.31
C ASP A 197 9.18 -11.20 12.70
N GLU A 198 7.92 -11.64 12.62
CA GLU A 198 7.54 -12.92 12.01
C GLU A 198 7.87 -12.97 10.51
N MET A 199 7.79 -11.82 9.82
CA MET A 199 8.15 -11.67 8.41
C MET A 199 9.66 -11.54 8.19
N ASN A 200 10.45 -11.31 9.24
CA ASN A 200 11.83 -10.83 9.13
C ASN A 200 11.92 -9.66 8.13
N ALA A 201 10.98 -8.72 8.26
CA ALA A 201 10.76 -7.64 7.31
C ALA A 201 11.90 -6.61 7.34
N ALA A 202 12.27 -6.10 6.16
CA ALA A 202 13.11 -4.92 6.02
C ALA A 202 12.27 -3.68 5.76
N TYR A 203 12.89 -2.49 5.80
CA TYR A 203 12.20 -1.21 5.54
C TYR A 203 11.31 -1.22 4.28
N MET A 204 11.77 -1.85 3.19
CA MET A 204 11.04 -1.93 1.92
C MET A 204 9.79 -2.83 1.98
N ASP A 205 9.71 -3.73 2.97
CA ASP A 205 8.56 -4.63 3.18
C ASP A 205 7.44 -3.97 3.97
N PHE A 206 7.62 -2.74 4.45
CA PHE A 206 6.63 -2.04 5.26
C PHE A 206 5.22 -2.00 4.65
N PRO A 207 5.03 -1.72 3.35
CA PRO A 207 3.70 -1.80 2.74
C PRO A 207 3.08 -3.20 2.84
N ASN A 208 3.88 -4.26 2.65
CA ASN A 208 3.44 -5.65 2.70
C ASN A 208 3.02 -6.04 4.12
N VAL A 209 3.81 -5.64 5.12
CA VAL A 209 3.49 -5.85 6.54
C VAL A 209 2.19 -5.13 6.92
N LEU A 210 2.06 -3.86 6.53
CA LEU A 210 0.86 -3.06 6.83
C LEU A 210 -0.39 -3.65 6.18
N ASN A 211 -0.29 -4.15 4.94
CA ASN A 211 -1.38 -4.82 4.24
C ASN A 211 -1.76 -6.15 4.93
N ALA A 212 -0.77 -6.98 5.30
CA ALA A 212 -1.02 -8.21 6.03
C ALA A 212 -1.73 -7.95 7.38
N VAL A 213 -1.32 -6.89 8.09
CA VAL A 213 -1.98 -6.44 9.31
C VAL A 213 -3.41 -5.98 9.03
N LYS A 214 -3.65 -5.18 7.97
CA LYS A 214 -4.98 -4.70 7.58
C LYS A 214 -5.93 -5.86 7.28
N GLU A 215 -5.50 -6.85 6.52
CA GLU A 215 -6.30 -8.04 6.20
C GLU A 215 -6.64 -8.83 7.47
N LYS A 216 -5.64 -9.09 8.31
CA LYS A 216 -5.84 -9.79 9.58
C LYS A 216 -6.83 -9.05 10.47
N VAL A 217 -6.69 -7.73 10.62
CA VAL A 217 -7.62 -6.89 11.39
C VAL A 217 -9.03 -6.97 10.81
N SER A 218 -9.18 -6.90 9.49
CA SER A 218 -10.49 -6.94 8.81
C SER A 218 -11.21 -8.28 9.01
N VAL A 219 -10.47 -9.40 9.00
CA VAL A 219 -11.01 -10.74 9.28
C VAL A 219 -11.39 -10.88 10.76
N VAL A 220 -10.50 -10.48 11.67
CA VAL A 220 -10.72 -10.59 13.12
C VAL A 220 -11.90 -9.73 13.56
N LEU A 221 -12.03 -8.52 12.99
CA LEU A 221 -13.11 -7.57 13.32
C LEU A 221 -14.50 -8.14 13.00
N LYS A 222 -14.65 -8.92 11.90
CA LYS A 222 -15.93 -9.57 11.53
C LYS A 222 -16.43 -10.59 12.56
N THR A 223 -15.55 -11.09 13.43
CA THR A 223 -15.85 -12.14 14.41
C THR A 223 -15.65 -11.68 15.86
N SER A 224 -15.33 -10.40 16.07
CA SER A 224 -14.97 -9.87 17.38
C SER A 224 -15.96 -8.80 17.83
N ASP A 225 -16.69 -9.10 18.91
CA ASP A 225 -17.62 -8.15 19.52
C ASP A 225 -16.98 -7.32 20.66
N THR A 226 -15.82 -7.74 21.17
CA THR A 226 -15.14 -7.13 22.33
C THR A 226 -13.65 -6.89 22.05
N LEU A 227 -13.02 -5.97 22.78
CA LEU A 227 -11.58 -5.72 22.71
C LEU A 227 -10.78 -6.97 23.12
N ALA A 228 -11.27 -7.74 24.10
CA ALA A 228 -10.62 -8.96 24.54
C ALA A 228 -10.66 -10.06 23.46
N SER A 229 -11.80 -10.24 22.78
CA SER A 229 -11.92 -11.19 21.67
C SER A 229 -11.09 -10.75 20.47
N PHE A 230 -11.05 -9.44 20.20
CA PHE A 230 -10.22 -8.85 19.15
C PHE A 230 -8.73 -9.06 19.41
N GLN A 231 -8.25 -8.73 20.61
CA GLN A 231 -6.86 -8.98 21.01
C GLN A 231 -6.50 -10.47 20.92
N SER A 232 -7.38 -11.36 21.39
CA SER A 232 -7.19 -12.81 21.26
C SER A 232 -7.13 -13.24 19.79
N GLY A 233 -8.00 -12.72 18.93
CA GLY A 233 -8.00 -12.97 17.49
C GLY A 233 -6.72 -12.51 16.80
N CYS A 234 -6.22 -11.31 17.13
CA CYS A 234 -4.95 -10.80 16.63
C CYS A 234 -3.77 -11.65 17.13
N ASN A 235 -3.83 -12.17 18.35
CA ASN A 235 -2.78 -12.99 18.97
C ASN A 235 -2.76 -14.45 18.50
N LYS A 236 -3.86 -14.96 17.93
CA LYS A 236 -3.87 -16.32 17.37
C LYS A 236 -2.87 -16.35 16.21
N GLY A 237 -1.96 -17.32 16.28
CA GLY A 237 -0.94 -17.57 15.28
C GLY A 237 -1.56 -18.09 13.99
N THR A 238 -2.18 -17.20 13.22
CA THR A 238 -2.37 -17.43 11.80
C THR A 238 -1.01 -17.24 11.15
N PRO A 239 -0.46 -18.24 10.43
CA PRO A 239 0.81 -18.09 9.73
C PRO A 239 0.74 -16.88 8.79
N VAL A 240 1.71 -15.98 8.90
CA VAL A 240 1.90 -14.84 7.99
C VAL A 240 1.82 -15.25 6.51
N GLU A 241 2.29 -16.46 6.18
CA GLU A 241 2.18 -17.08 4.84
C GLU A 241 0.74 -17.16 4.30
N ALA A 242 -0.26 -17.32 5.17
CA ALA A 242 -1.67 -17.35 4.76
C ALA A 242 -2.14 -15.96 4.29
N PHE A 243 -1.58 -14.88 4.87
CA PHE A 243 -1.91 -13.51 4.50
C PHE A 243 -1.08 -12.98 3.34
N LEU A 244 0.15 -13.48 3.13
CA LEU A 244 0.91 -13.20 1.90
C LEU A 244 0.23 -13.81 0.66
N LYS A 245 -0.45 -14.96 0.80
CA LYS A 245 -1.31 -15.53 -0.25
C LYS A 245 -2.57 -14.69 -0.49
N LEU A 246 -3.26 -14.29 0.56
CA LEU A 246 -4.43 -13.40 0.47
C LEU A 246 -4.07 -11.99 -0.02
N GLY A 247 -2.86 -11.50 0.26
CA GLY A 247 -2.35 -10.23 -0.26
C GLY A 247 -2.14 -10.26 -1.77
N ARG A 248 -1.62 -11.37 -2.32
CA ARG A 248 -1.54 -11.57 -3.77
C ARG A 248 -2.91 -11.68 -4.44
N GLU A 249 -3.90 -12.28 -3.75
CA GLU A 249 -5.27 -12.42 -4.25
C GLU A 249 -6.12 -11.13 -4.06
N ALA A 250 -5.85 -10.32 -3.03
CA ALA A 250 -6.52 -9.05 -2.75
C ALA A 250 -5.87 -7.85 -3.44
N GLU A 251 -4.58 -7.93 -3.80
CA GLU A 251 -3.91 -6.94 -4.63
C GLU A 251 -4.58 -6.80 -6.00
N GLU A 252 -5.21 -7.84 -6.54
CA GLU A 252 -6.02 -7.75 -7.77
C GLU A 252 -7.31 -6.92 -7.61
N SER A 253 -7.77 -6.63 -6.38
CA SER A 253 -9.14 -6.17 -6.12
C SER A 253 -9.31 -5.01 -5.12
N GLN A 254 -8.47 -3.95 -5.14
CA GLN A 254 -8.70 -2.60 -4.54
C GLN A 254 -7.64 -2.12 -3.51
N VAL A 255 -6.41 -1.86 -3.95
CA VAL A 255 -5.53 -0.92 -3.23
C VAL A 255 -5.15 0.24 -4.16
N GLU A 256 -5.87 1.36 -4.03
CA GLU A 256 -5.33 2.67 -4.41
C GLU A 256 -4.05 2.86 -3.57
N ILE A 257 -2.89 2.80 -4.24
CA ILE A 257 -1.63 3.19 -3.62
C ILE A 257 -1.76 4.68 -3.30
N ILE A 258 -1.76 5.03 -2.02
CA ILE A 258 -1.74 6.43 -1.60
C ILE A 258 -0.33 6.94 -1.85
N ILE A 259 -0.13 7.44 -3.06
CA ILE A 259 1.07 8.17 -3.46
C ILE A 259 1.09 9.48 -2.65
N PRO A 260 2.24 9.87 -2.07
CA PRO A 260 2.39 11.18 -1.45
C PRO A 260 2.05 12.26 -2.47
N LYS A 261 0.91 12.93 -2.30
CA LYS A 261 0.58 14.12 -3.11
C LYS A 261 1.50 15.24 -2.68
N PHE A 262 2.49 15.55 -3.52
CA PHE A 262 3.18 16.83 -3.45
C PHE A 262 2.18 17.92 -3.87
N ASP A 263 2.18 19.03 -3.15
CA ASP A 263 1.36 20.20 -3.46
C ASP A 263 1.98 20.92 -4.67
N VAL A 264 1.74 20.36 -5.84
CA VAL A 264 2.20 20.87 -7.14
C VAL A 264 0.97 21.17 -7.98
N ASP A 265 0.98 22.29 -8.68
CA ASP A 265 -0.05 22.59 -9.68
C ASP A 265 -0.25 21.40 -10.64
N GLN A 266 -1.51 21.09 -10.92
CA GLN A 266 -1.92 19.97 -11.77
C GLN A 266 -1.22 19.98 -13.13
N ARG A 267 -0.95 21.17 -13.68
CA ARG A 267 -0.26 21.30 -14.97
C ARG A 267 1.15 20.71 -14.94
N TRP A 268 1.94 21.06 -13.93
CA TRP A 268 3.30 20.54 -13.78
C TRP A 268 3.29 19.04 -13.48
N HIS A 269 2.30 18.60 -12.69
CA HIS A 269 2.07 17.18 -12.45
C HIS A 269 1.83 16.44 -13.76
N ASP A 270 0.95 16.93 -14.64
CA ASP A 270 0.62 16.29 -15.91
C ASP A 270 1.83 16.26 -16.87
N GLU A 271 2.57 17.36 -17.01
CA GLU A 271 3.77 17.43 -17.86
C GLU A 271 4.88 16.45 -17.40
N ILE A 272 5.14 16.37 -16.09
CA ILE A 272 6.12 15.44 -15.52
C ILE A 272 5.62 13.99 -15.64
N SER A 273 4.31 13.77 -15.41
CA SER A 273 3.70 12.44 -15.52
C SER A 273 3.84 11.88 -16.93
N GLU A 274 3.55 12.69 -17.96
CA GLU A 274 3.68 12.26 -19.36
C GLU A 274 5.13 11.89 -19.71
N PHE A 275 6.09 12.70 -19.26
CA PHE A 275 7.51 12.43 -19.48
C PHE A 275 7.97 11.12 -18.81
N ILE A 276 7.62 10.91 -17.54
CA ILE A 276 8.01 9.71 -16.79
C ILE A 276 7.27 8.48 -17.30
N ARG A 277 6.00 8.61 -17.71
CA ARG A 277 5.19 7.50 -18.23
C ARG A 277 5.83 6.83 -19.43
N ILE A 278 6.42 7.60 -20.34
CA ILE A 278 7.12 7.04 -21.50
C ILE A 278 8.32 6.19 -21.06
N GLU A 279 9.13 6.68 -20.12
CA GLU A 279 10.31 5.97 -19.59
C GLU A 279 9.91 4.69 -18.83
N VAL A 280 8.91 4.79 -17.97
CA VAL A 280 8.36 3.68 -17.19
C VAL A 280 7.75 2.63 -18.10
N GLN A 281 6.96 3.03 -19.09
CA GLN A 281 6.33 2.11 -20.02
C GLN A 281 7.38 1.29 -20.76
N ASN A 282 8.42 1.92 -21.31
CA ASN A 282 9.52 1.20 -21.95
C ASN A 282 10.20 0.19 -20.99
N THR A 283 10.36 0.56 -19.73
CA THR A 283 10.97 -0.33 -18.73
C THR A 283 10.09 -1.55 -18.44
N VAL A 284 8.78 -1.35 -18.30
CA VAL A 284 7.82 -2.44 -18.11
C VAL A 284 7.77 -3.33 -19.35
N GLU A 285 7.75 -2.76 -20.56
CA GLU A 285 7.77 -3.51 -21.81
C GLU A 285 9.03 -4.39 -21.93
N GLU A 286 10.21 -3.87 -21.61
CA GLU A 286 11.45 -4.65 -21.59
C GLU A 286 11.45 -5.75 -20.51
N GLN A 287 10.89 -5.47 -19.33
CA GLN A 287 10.73 -6.49 -18.29
C GLN A 287 9.81 -7.64 -18.76
N ARG A 288 8.72 -7.32 -19.48
CA ARG A 288 7.80 -8.34 -20.04
C ARG A 288 8.50 -9.20 -21.07
N LYS A 289 9.28 -8.61 -21.97
CA LYS A 289 10.11 -9.35 -22.93
C LYS A 289 11.16 -10.21 -22.25
N GLN A 290 11.76 -9.73 -21.16
CA GLN A 290 12.72 -10.52 -20.39
C GLN A 290 12.05 -11.73 -19.74
N ALA A 291 10.85 -11.57 -19.16
CA ALA A 291 10.10 -12.69 -18.57
C ALA A 291 9.77 -13.79 -19.59
N LEU A 292 9.59 -13.45 -20.87
CA LEU A 292 9.43 -14.44 -21.94
C LEU A 292 10.70 -15.25 -22.19
N LYS A 293 11.88 -14.62 -22.08
CA LYS A 293 13.19 -15.25 -22.25
C LYS A 293 13.56 -16.14 -21.06
N ASP A 294 13.11 -15.77 -19.86
CA ASP A 294 13.30 -16.57 -18.65
C ASP A 294 12.47 -17.88 -18.68
N GLY A 295 11.42 -17.90 -19.52
CA GLY A 295 10.58 -19.06 -19.77
C GLY A 295 9.54 -19.32 -18.69
N ALA A 296 8.51 -20.10 -19.04
CA ALA A 296 7.47 -20.51 -18.11
C ALA A 296 6.87 -21.87 -18.50
N VAL A 297 6.10 -22.46 -17.57
CA VAL A 297 5.43 -23.75 -17.79
C VAL A 297 3.91 -23.56 -17.75
N PHE A 298 3.22 -24.04 -18.78
CA PHE A 298 1.78 -23.88 -18.94
C PHE A 298 1.08 -25.22 -18.90
N LYS A 299 -0.11 -25.28 -18.31
CA LYS A 299 -0.96 -26.47 -18.36
C LYS A 299 -1.82 -26.45 -19.62
N GLU A 300 -1.93 -27.59 -20.31
CA GLU A 300 -2.77 -27.74 -21.50
C GLU A 300 -4.27 -27.64 -21.16
N LEU A 301 -4.99 -26.76 -21.87
CA LEU A 301 -6.45 -26.63 -21.76
C LEU A 301 -7.12 -27.74 -22.60
N ASN A 302 -7.58 -28.78 -21.91
CA ASN A 302 -8.07 -30.00 -22.55
C ASN A 302 -9.39 -29.78 -23.34
N LYS A 303 -9.37 -30.02 -24.65
CA LYS A 303 -10.54 -29.81 -25.55
C LYS A 303 -11.65 -30.86 -25.43
N LYS A 304 -11.39 -32.07 -24.89
CA LYS A 304 -12.39 -33.16 -24.76
C LYS A 304 -12.08 -34.15 -23.62
N GLY A 305 -13.01 -34.28 -22.66
CA GLY A 305 -13.36 -35.55 -21.98
C GLY A 305 -12.36 -36.20 -21.01
N LYS A 306 -12.43 -35.80 -19.72
CA LYS A 306 -12.26 -36.57 -18.45
C LYS A 306 -11.22 -37.71 -18.25
N ASN A 307 -10.36 -38.12 -19.19
CA ASN A 307 -9.45 -39.26 -18.97
C ASN A 307 -8.12 -39.19 -19.76
N GLN A 308 -7.45 -38.04 -19.78
CA GLN A 308 -6.04 -37.97 -20.15
C GLN A 308 -5.26 -37.22 -19.07
N ASN A 309 -4.06 -37.71 -18.74
CA ASN A 309 -3.17 -37.04 -17.81
C ASN A 309 -2.94 -35.59 -18.30
N PRO A 310 -2.96 -34.60 -17.39
CA PRO A 310 -2.67 -33.23 -17.76
C PRO A 310 -1.26 -33.18 -18.34
N ALA A 311 -1.11 -32.61 -19.52
CA ALA A 311 0.19 -32.30 -20.05
C ALA A 311 0.50 -30.82 -19.87
N TYR A 312 1.79 -30.54 -19.80
CA TYR A 312 2.30 -29.20 -19.61
C TYR A 312 3.22 -28.85 -20.78
N TYR A 313 3.33 -27.57 -21.07
CA TYR A 313 4.22 -27.02 -22.08
C TYR A 313 5.22 -26.11 -21.39
N GLN A 314 6.49 -26.48 -21.42
CA GLN A 314 7.56 -25.55 -21.08
C GLN A 314 7.84 -24.72 -22.32
N MET A 315 7.81 -23.39 -22.19
CA MET A 315 7.98 -22.46 -23.31
C MET A 315 8.93 -21.34 -22.91
N GLU A 316 9.76 -20.90 -23.86
CA GLU A 316 10.63 -19.73 -23.71
C GLU A 316 10.78 -19.02 -25.07
N VAL A 317 11.07 -17.72 -25.04
CA VAL A 317 11.34 -16.95 -26.26
C VAL A 317 12.83 -16.85 -26.48
N THR A 318 13.26 -17.00 -27.74
CA THR A 318 14.66 -16.87 -28.11
C THR A 318 15.22 -15.48 -27.79
N ASN A 319 16.52 -15.40 -27.49
CA ASN A 319 17.16 -14.12 -27.17
C ASN A 319 17.05 -13.05 -28.27
N ASP A 320 16.85 -13.47 -29.52
CA ASP A 320 16.66 -12.58 -30.67
C ASP A 320 15.18 -12.20 -30.91
N GLU A 321 14.27 -12.64 -30.04
CA GLU A 321 12.84 -12.29 -30.05
C GLU A 321 12.13 -12.65 -31.37
N LYS A 322 12.49 -13.79 -31.97
CA LYS A 322 11.92 -14.26 -33.25
C LYS A 322 11.10 -15.52 -33.15
N GLU A 323 11.40 -16.37 -32.18
CA GLU A 323 10.77 -17.68 -32.07
C GLU A 323 10.40 -18.01 -30.62
N ILE A 324 9.29 -18.73 -30.44
CA ILE A 324 8.89 -19.33 -29.18
C ILE A 324 9.30 -20.81 -29.22
N GLN A 325 10.29 -21.18 -28.41
CA GLN A 325 10.69 -22.57 -28.25
C GLN A 325 9.82 -23.25 -27.20
N TRP A 326 9.49 -24.52 -27.43
CA TRP A 326 8.63 -25.27 -26.50
C TRP A 326 8.88 -26.78 -26.50
N GLU A 327 8.51 -27.41 -25.39
CA GLU A 327 8.50 -28.87 -25.24
C GLU A 327 7.32 -29.32 -24.38
N ARG A 328 6.75 -30.48 -24.72
CA ARG A 328 5.63 -31.06 -23.97
C ARG A 328 6.14 -31.96 -22.86
N ILE A 329 5.86 -31.60 -21.61
CA ILE A 329 6.29 -32.34 -20.42
C ILE A 329 5.10 -33.05 -19.74
N PRO A 330 5.32 -34.22 -19.11
CA PRO A 330 4.25 -35.01 -18.51
C PRO A 330 3.78 -34.48 -17.15
N ASP A 331 4.65 -33.80 -16.39
CA ASP A 331 4.35 -33.20 -15.09
C ASP A 331 5.29 -32.02 -14.79
N LEU A 332 4.97 -31.28 -13.71
CA LEU A 332 5.73 -30.09 -13.28
C LEU A 332 7.11 -30.42 -12.66
N THR A 333 7.41 -31.69 -12.40
CA THR A 333 8.71 -32.13 -11.84
C THR A 333 9.72 -32.50 -12.91
N ALA A 334 9.26 -32.71 -14.14
CA ALA A 334 10.09 -32.96 -15.30
C ALA A 334 10.68 -31.65 -15.84
N THR A 335 11.99 -31.44 -15.63
CA THR A 335 12.74 -30.36 -16.29
C THR A 335 13.34 -30.86 -17.59
N VAL A 336 13.07 -30.17 -18.70
CA VAL A 336 13.73 -30.45 -19.98
C VAL A 336 14.77 -29.37 -20.25
N GLU A 337 16.02 -29.78 -20.47
CA GLU A 337 17.15 -28.87 -20.75
C GLU A 337 17.17 -28.35 -22.19
N THR A 338 16.54 -29.06 -23.13
CA THR A 338 16.50 -28.68 -24.56
C THR A 338 15.07 -28.70 -25.10
N LEU A 339 14.60 -27.54 -25.55
CA LEU A 339 13.31 -27.39 -26.21
C LEU A 339 13.45 -27.69 -27.70
N ASN A 340 12.82 -28.77 -28.18
CA ASN A 340 13.03 -29.25 -29.55
C ASN A 340 12.05 -28.67 -30.58
N ASN A 341 10.96 -28.06 -30.12
CA ASN A 341 9.94 -27.49 -31.00
C ASN A 341 10.05 -25.96 -30.98
N SER A 342 9.72 -25.33 -32.10
CA SER A 342 9.78 -23.88 -32.25
C SER A 342 8.57 -23.36 -33.03
N ILE A 343 8.11 -22.17 -32.67
CA ILE A 343 7.05 -21.41 -33.33
C ILE A 343 7.64 -20.06 -33.73
N PRO A 344 7.81 -19.77 -35.02
CA PRO A 344 8.17 -18.43 -35.48
C PRO A 344 7.08 -17.42 -35.09
N LEU A 345 7.48 -16.26 -34.57
CA LEU A 345 6.53 -15.21 -34.18
C LEU A 345 5.76 -14.65 -35.38
N ASP A 346 6.33 -14.70 -36.59
CA ASP A 346 5.66 -14.34 -37.84
C ASP A 346 4.42 -15.22 -38.11
N ASP A 347 4.45 -16.49 -37.67
CA ASP A 347 3.36 -17.44 -37.82
C ASP A 347 2.27 -17.27 -36.74
N LEU A 348 2.58 -16.52 -35.68
CA LEU A 348 1.61 -16.19 -34.64
C LEU A 348 0.66 -15.09 -35.13
N ALA A 349 -0.64 -15.37 -35.08
CA ALA A 349 -1.66 -14.44 -35.53
C ALA A 349 -2.15 -13.53 -34.40
N VAL A 350 -2.50 -14.12 -33.25
CA VAL A 350 -3.10 -13.39 -32.14
C VAL A 350 -3.00 -14.18 -30.83
N VAL A 351 -2.96 -13.45 -29.71
CA VAL A 351 -3.15 -14.00 -28.36
C VAL A 351 -4.59 -13.75 -27.93
N LEU A 352 -5.33 -14.82 -27.61
CA LEU A 352 -6.73 -14.76 -27.19
C LEU A 352 -6.87 -14.98 -25.69
N THR A 353 -7.49 -14.03 -25.00
CA THR A 353 -7.74 -14.09 -23.54
C THR A 353 -9.24 -13.90 -23.25
N GLY A 354 -9.69 -14.33 -22.06
CA GLY A 354 -11.04 -14.04 -21.54
C GLY A 354 -12.18 -14.38 -22.50
N GLN A 355 -13.10 -13.43 -22.70
CA GLN A 355 -14.28 -13.61 -23.58
C GLN A 355 -13.95 -13.68 -25.07
N ASN A 356 -12.77 -13.19 -25.48
CA ASN A 356 -12.30 -13.27 -26.87
C ASN A 356 -11.77 -14.67 -27.20
N ASN A 357 -11.58 -15.52 -26.19
CA ASN A 357 -11.22 -16.92 -26.35
C ASN A 357 -12.50 -17.79 -26.43
N PRO A 358 -12.80 -18.43 -27.58
CA PRO A 358 -14.02 -19.21 -27.76
C PRO A 358 -14.16 -20.44 -26.85
N LEU A 359 -13.05 -20.94 -26.29
CA LEU A 359 -13.04 -22.03 -25.33
C LEU A 359 -13.36 -21.54 -23.92
N LEU A 360 -12.76 -20.41 -23.52
CA LEU A 360 -12.98 -19.82 -22.20
C LEU A 360 -14.36 -19.18 -22.07
N ALA A 361 -14.88 -18.57 -23.14
CA ALA A 361 -16.22 -17.98 -23.16
C ALA A 361 -17.37 -18.98 -22.87
N LYS A 362 -17.11 -20.28 -23.02
CA LYS A 362 -18.09 -21.36 -22.75
C LYS A 362 -17.99 -21.93 -21.33
N LEU A 363 -16.97 -21.56 -20.56
CA LEU A 363 -16.77 -22.03 -19.19
C LEU A 363 -17.71 -21.30 -18.22
N LYS A 364 -18.07 -21.98 -17.13
CA LYS A 364 -18.96 -21.43 -16.11
C LYS A 364 -18.13 -20.67 -15.06
N LYS A 365 -18.77 -19.76 -14.31
CA LYS A 365 -18.14 -19.04 -13.18
C LYS A 365 -17.47 -19.92 -12.12
N ALA A 366 -17.83 -21.20 -12.02
CA ALA A 366 -17.20 -22.12 -11.08
C ALA A 366 -15.75 -22.52 -11.47
N ASP A 367 -15.32 -22.20 -12.70
CA ASP A 367 -13.98 -22.48 -13.23
C ASP A 367 -13.13 -21.18 -13.24
N GLU A 368 -13.19 -20.40 -12.17
CA GLU A 368 -12.63 -19.04 -12.06
C GLU A 368 -11.12 -18.99 -12.33
N ASP A 369 -10.35 -19.95 -11.79
CA ASP A 369 -8.90 -20.05 -12.04
C ASP A 369 -8.56 -20.22 -13.53
N ILE A 370 -9.37 -21.00 -14.26
CA ILE A 370 -9.17 -21.24 -15.69
C ILE A 370 -9.58 -20.01 -16.50
N LEU A 371 -10.63 -19.31 -16.06
CA LEU A 371 -11.08 -18.07 -16.69
C LEU A 371 -10.06 -16.94 -16.52
N ASN A 372 -9.43 -16.85 -15.35
CA ASN A 372 -8.46 -15.81 -15.04
C ASN A 372 -7.09 -16.10 -15.68
N ASN A 373 -6.61 -17.35 -15.65
CA ASN A 373 -5.24 -17.68 -16.10
C ASN A 373 -5.19 -18.37 -17.47
N GLY A 374 -6.33 -18.55 -18.13
CA GLY A 374 -6.42 -19.18 -19.45
C GLY A 374 -6.15 -18.21 -20.60
N PHE A 375 -5.33 -18.62 -21.56
CA PHE A 375 -5.09 -17.91 -22.81
C PHE A 375 -4.81 -18.87 -23.96
N SER A 376 -4.91 -18.40 -25.20
CA SER A 376 -4.58 -19.19 -26.37
C SER A 376 -3.67 -18.45 -27.33
N LEU A 377 -2.65 -19.14 -27.82
CA LEU A 377 -1.81 -18.67 -28.91
C LEU A 377 -2.37 -19.23 -30.22
N GLN A 378 -2.93 -18.37 -31.06
CA GLN A 378 -3.50 -18.78 -32.34
C GLN A 378 -2.51 -18.51 -33.47
N LEU A 379 -2.15 -19.55 -34.19
CA LEU A 379 -1.29 -19.49 -35.38
C LEU A 379 -2.12 -19.19 -36.64
N ARG A 380 -1.44 -18.64 -37.66
CA ARG A 380 -2.06 -18.29 -38.96
C ARG A 380 -2.55 -19.50 -39.75
N ASP A 381 -1.98 -20.67 -39.51
CA ASP A 381 -2.38 -21.95 -40.11
C ASP A 381 -3.69 -22.52 -39.51
N GLY A 382 -4.21 -21.89 -38.45
CA GLY A 382 -5.42 -22.31 -37.74
C GLY A 382 -5.16 -23.21 -36.53
N THR A 383 -3.89 -23.56 -36.26
CA THR A 383 -3.49 -24.29 -35.04
C THR A 383 -3.61 -23.35 -33.82
N SER A 384 -4.03 -23.88 -32.68
CA SER A 384 -4.09 -23.12 -31.41
C SER A 384 -3.46 -23.90 -30.27
N PHE A 385 -2.59 -23.22 -29.52
CA PHE A 385 -2.10 -23.68 -28.23
C PHE A 385 -2.97 -23.06 -27.15
N ASP A 386 -3.81 -23.87 -26.51
CA ASP A 386 -4.72 -23.42 -25.47
C ASP A 386 -4.11 -23.77 -24.11
N LEU A 387 -3.76 -22.74 -23.36
CA LEU A 387 -2.83 -22.80 -22.24
C LEU A 387 -3.48 -22.21 -20.99
N ILE A 388 -3.07 -22.71 -19.83
CA ILE A 388 -3.39 -22.15 -18.51
C ILE A 388 -2.07 -21.86 -17.81
N ALA A 389 -1.86 -20.59 -17.46
CA ALA A 389 -0.72 -20.16 -16.66
C ALA A 389 -0.79 -20.74 -15.23
N GLN A 390 0.36 -21.04 -14.63
CA GLN A 390 0.39 -21.51 -13.23
C GLN A 390 0.10 -20.37 -12.26
N THR A 391 0.54 -19.16 -12.61
CA THR A 391 0.36 -17.95 -11.81
C THR A 391 -0.26 -16.85 -12.65
N ARG A 392 -0.86 -15.85 -11.98
CA ARG A 392 -1.34 -14.64 -12.65
C ARG A 392 -0.19 -13.87 -13.32
N ASP A 393 0.96 -13.79 -12.65
CA ASP A 393 2.13 -13.11 -13.18
C ASP A 393 2.59 -13.76 -14.49
N ASP A 394 2.63 -15.09 -14.58
CA ASP A 394 2.95 -15.80 -15.82
C ASP A 394 1.95 -15.46 -16.92
N PHE A 395 0.65 -15.41 -16.60
CA PHE A 395 -0.39 -15.00 -17.54
C PHE A 395 -0.16 -13.58 -18.06
N VAL A 396 0.07 -12.61 -17.16
CA VAL A 396 0.28 -11.20 -17.50
C VAL A 396 1.55 -11.05 -18.33
N ASN A 397 2.67 -11.61 -17.85
CA ASN A 397 3.96 -11.57 -18.52
C ASN A 397 3.89 -12.15 -19.93
N TRP A 398 3.24 -13.29 -20.10
CA TRP A 398 3.18 -13.96 -21.39
C TRP A 398 2.20 -13.33 -22.36
N THR A 399 1.01 -12.95 -21.90
CA THR A 399 0.01 -12.36 -22.79
C THR A 399 0.43 -10.98 -23.27
N ASP A 400 0.89 -10.11 -22.38
CA ASP A 400 1.38 -8.78 -22.75
C ASP A 400 2.73 -8.85 -23.48
N GLY A 401 3.66 -9.68 -23.01
CA GLY A 401 4.96 -9.85 -23.66
C GLY A 401 4.82 -10.27 -25.11
N ILE A 402 3.99 -11.29 -25.41
CA ILE A 402 3.80 -11.74 -26.79
C ILE A 402 3.10 -10.68 -27.63
N ARG A 403 2.14 -9.93 -27.07
CA ARG A 403 1.52 -8.80 -27.77
C ARG A 403 2.54 -7.74 -28.15
N LEU A 404 3.47 -7.40 -27.25
CA LEU A 404 4.56 -6.47 -27.54
C LEU A 404 5.44 -6.95 -28.69
N LEU A 405 5.77 -8.25 -28.72
CA LEU A 405 6.52 -8.86 -29.83
C LEU A 405 5.76 -8.81 -31.17
N LEU A 406 4.42 -8.81 -31.13
CA LEU A 406 3.55 -8.61 -32.29
C LEU A 406 3.34 -7.11 -32.65
N GLY A 407 3.99 -6.19 -31.94
CA GLY A 407 3.82 -4.74 -32.12
C GLY A 407 2.47 -4.20 -31.62
N LEU A 408 1.81 -4.94 -30.74
CA LEU A 408 0.57 -4.54 -30.09
C LEU A 408 0.86 -4.02 -28.67
N PRO A 409 0.07 -3.05 -28.16
CA PRO A 409 0.23 -2.58 -26.79
C PRO A 409 -0.20 -3.65 -25.78
N MET A 410 0.38 -3.55 -24.58
CA MET A 410 -0.08 -4.29 -23.40
C MET A 410 -1.58 -3.99 -23.14
N GLU A 411 -2.32 -4.99 -22.69
CA GLU A 411 -3.77 -4.91 -22.48
C GLU A 411 -4.18 -5.23 -21.04
N THR A 412 -3.34 -5.93 -20.28
CA THR A 412 -3.73 -6.33 -18.92
C THR A 412 -3.84 -5.13 -17.98
N TYR A 413 -4.81 -5.21 -17.07
CA TYR A 413 -5.02 -4.20 -16.03
C TYR A 413 -3.80 -4.07 -15.13
N GLU A 414 -3.12 -5.19 -14.87
CA GLU A 414 -1.95 -5.30 -14.01
C GLU A 414 -0.75 -4.53 -14.58
N SER A 415 -0.52 -4.61 -15.90
CA SER A 415 0.55 -3.84 -16.55
C SER A 415 0.26 -2.34 -16.54
N GLU A 416 -0.98 -1.93 -16.81
CA GLU A 416 -1.36 -0.50 -16.74
C GLU A 416 -1.21 0.05 -15.33
N ARG A 417 -1.66 -0.72 -14.33
CA ARG A 417 -1.51 -0.33 -12.92
C ARG A 417 -0.05 -0.25 -12.49
N ALA A 418 0.79 -1.20 -12.92
CA ALA A 418 2.22 -1.16 -12.62
C ALA A 418 2.86 0.13 -13.17
N ILE A 419 2.47 0.55 -14.38
CA ILE A 419 2.91 1.82 -14.96
C ILE A 419 2.48 2.99 -14.09
N ASP A 420 1.21 3.08 -13.71
CA ASP A 420 0.69 4.19 -12.89
C ASP A 420 1.42 4.36 -11.56
N VAL A 421 1.71 3.23 -10.90
CA VAL A 421 2.42 3.20 -9.62
C VAL A 421 3.86 3.66 -9.78
N LEU A 422 4.55 3.20 -10.82
CA LEU A 422 5.94 3.56 -11.10
C LEU A 422 6.07 5.01 -11.55
N VAL A 423 5.13 5.51 -12.36
CA VAL A 423 5.08 6.94 -12.75
C VAL A 423 4.96 7.80 -11.51
N SER A 424 4.00 7.47 -10.66
CA SER A 424 3.73 8.22 -9.45
C SER A 424 4.91 8.21 -8.48
N SER A 425 5.57 7.06 -8.32
CA SER A 425 6.81 6.94 -7.54
C SER A 425 7.95 7.75 -8.15
N GLY A 426 8.09 7.74 -9.47
CA GLY A 426 9.07 8.55 -10.21
C GLY A 426 8.87 10.05 -10.02
N ILE A 427 7.62 10.53 -10.03
CA ILE A 427 7.28 11.92 -9.73
C ILE A 427 7.76 12.28 -8.32
N CYS A 428 7.45 11.44 -7.33
CA CYS A 428 7.89 11.67 -5.95
C CYS A 428 9.41 11.81 -5.86
N VAL A 429 10.17 10.92 -6.52
CA VAL A 429 11.64 10.98 -6.51
C VAL A 429 12.17 12.28 -7.12
N ARG A 430 11.59 12.75 -8.22
CA ARG A 430 12.01 14.02 -8.84
C ARG A 430 11.66 15.23 -7.98
N LEU A 431 10.51 15.19 -7.30
CA LEU A 431 10.05 16.27 -6.42
C LEU A 431 10.76 16.31 -5.07
N MET A 432 11.38 15.21 -4.61
CA MET A 432 12.24 15.23 -3.41
C MET A 432 13.37 16.27 -3.52
N ASN A 433 13.94 16.44 -4.72
CA ASN A 433 15.02 17.42 -4.94
C ASN A 433 14.54 18.89 -4.84
N LEU A 434 13.22 19.13 -4.81
CA LEU A 434 12.60 20.44 -4.70
C LEU A 434 11.93 20.66 -3.34
N GLU A 435 12.21 19.80 -2.37
CA GLU A 435 11.62 19.90 -1.03
C GLU A 435 11.99 21.23 -0.36
N GLY A 436 10.96 21.99 0.07
CA GLY A 436 11.11 23.31 0.69
C GLY A 436 11.28 24.48 -0.29
N ILE A 437 11.27 24.24 -1.60
CA ILE A 437 11.30 25.28 -2.64
C ILE A 437 9.88 25.59 -3.10
N GLN A 438 9.52 26.86 -3.19
CA GLN A 438 8.23 27.26 -3.76
C GLN A 438 8.27 27.07 -5.28
N ILE A 439 7.45 26.14 -5.77
CA ILE A 439 7.33 25.87 -7.21
C ILE A 439 6.48 26.98 -7.84
N PRO A 440 6.98 27.68 -8.87
CA PRO A 440 6.23 28.76 -9.52
C PRO A 440 5.04 28.21 -10.31
N GLU A 441 3.90 28.92 -10.28
CA GLU A 441 2.69 28.57 -11.06
C GLU A 441 2.90 28.76 -12.56
N GLU A 442 3.76 29.71 -12.96
CA GLU A 442 4.10 29.98 -14.35
C GLU A 442 5.56 29.61 -14.66
N PRO A 443 5.87 29.13 -15.88
CA PRO A 443 7.24 28.90 -16.31
C PRO A 443 8.07 30.18 -16.20
N LEU A 444 9.22 30.11 -15.52
CA LEU A 444 10.13 31.25 -15.43
C LEU A 444 10.69 31.60 -16.80
N GLU A 445 10.81 32.89 -17.09
CA GLU A 445 11.47 33.36 -18.32
C GLU A 445 12.95 32.95 -18.30
N VAL A 446 13.34 32.12 -19.26
CA VAL A 446 14.75 31.76 -19.46
C VAL A 446 15.46 32.98 -20.07
N PRO A 447 16.44 33.58 -19.37
CA PRO A 447 17.15 34.73 -19.91
C PRO A 447 17.89 34.36 -21.20
N PRO A 448 18.10 35.31 -22.14
CA PRO A 448 18.86 35.04 -23.35
C PRO A 448 20.27 34.55 -22.99
N PRO A 449 20.86 33.65 -23.80
CA PRO A 449 22.19 33.14 -23.54
C PRO A 449 23.19 34.31 -23.45
N PRO A 450 24.21 34.22 -22.58
CA PRO A 450 25.23 35.26 -22.48
C PRO A 450 25.85 35.58 -23.85
N ASN A 451 26.10 36.86 -24.12
CA ASN A 451 26.67 37.31 -25.39
C ASN A 451 28.14 36.90 -25.61
N ASN A 452 28.71 36.09 -24.71
CA ASN A 452 30.06 35.59 -24.78
C ASN A 452 30.16 34.20 -24.12
N PHE A 453 31.20 33.46 -24.48
CA PHE A 453 31.54 32.15 -23.90
C PHE A 453 32.68 32.26 -22.87
N ASN A 454 32.83 33.41 -22.21
CA ASN A 454 33.82 33.59 -21.15
C ASN A 454 33.22 33.11 -19.82
N PHE A 455 33.23 31.79 -19.62
CA PHE A 455 32.71 31.18 -18.41
C PHE A 455 33.47 31.66 -17.17
N PHE A 456 32.73 31.96 -16.10
CA PHE A 456 33.29 32.42 -14.83
C PHE A 456 34.21 31.37 -14.19
N LEU A 457 33.91 30.09 -14.41
CA LEU A 457 34.75 28.96 -14.05
C LEU A 457 35.31 28.34 -15.33
N ARG A 458 36.62 28.10 -15.38
CA ARG A 458 37.24 27.23 -16.38
C ARG A 458 37.16 25.81 -15.83
N ASP A 459 36.59 24.88 -16.58
CA ASP A 459 36.21 23.55 -16.10
C ASP A 459 37.23 22.84 -15.16
N ASN A 460 36.66 22.20 -14.14
CA ASN A 460 37.16 21.11 -13.29
C ASN A 460 38.48 21.27 -12.51
N LYS A 461 39.21 22.39 -12.54
CA LYS A 461 40.47 22.53 -11.75
C LYS A 461 40.42 23.44 -10.52
N GLU A 462 39.39 24.26 -10.33
CA GLU A 462 39.29 25.15 -9.16
C GLU A 462 38.33 24.64 -8.07
N ILE A 463 37.50 23.63 -8.36
CA ILE A 463 36.57 23.04 -7.36
C ILE A 463 37.35 22.35 -6.22
N GLU A 464 38.56 21.84 -6.47
CA GLU A 464 39.40 21.24 -5.41
C GLU A 464 40.02 22.28 -4.44
N VAL A 465 40.15 23.54 -4.84
CA VAL A 465 40.82 24.57 -4.01
C VAL A 465 39.90 25.11 -2.92
N GLN A 466 38.57 25.06 -3.11
CA GLN A 466 37.61 25.52 -2.09
C GLN A 466 37.32 24.49 -0.98
N ASN A 467 37.74 23.23 -1.15
CA ASN A 467 37.53 22.16 -0.17
C ASN A 467 38.72 21.95 0.81
N GLN A 468 39.72 22.84 0.84
CA GLN A 468 40.70 22.81 1.93
C GLN A 468 40.08 23.45 3.20
N PRO A 469 40.18 22.80 4.37
CA PRO A 469 39.67 23.37 5.61
C PRO A 469 40.44 24.65 5.90
N ARG A 470 39.74 25.76 6.14
CA ARG A 470 40.35 26.98 6.66
C ARG A 470 41.01 26.65 8.00
N ALA A 471 42.32 26.49 7.97
CA ALA A 471 43.15 26.43 9.16
C ALA A 471 43.34 27.85 9.72
N GLN A 472 43.02 27.98 11.00
CA GLN A 472 43.19 29.09 11.95
C GLN A 472 42.21 30.27 11.85
#